data_AF-A0A847JN00-F1
#
_entry.id   AF-A0A847JN00-F1
#
_cell.length_a   1.000
_cell.length_b   1.000
_cell.length_c   1.000
_cell.angle_alpha   90.00
_cell.angle_beta   90.00
_cell.angle_gamma   90.00
#
_symmetry.space_group_name_H-M   'P 1'
#
loop_
_entity.id
_entity.type
_entity.pdbx_description
1 polymer ?
#
loop_
_entity_poly.entity_id
_entity_poly.type
_entity_poly.pdbx_seq_one_letter_code
_entity_poly.pdbx_strand_id
1 'polypeptide(L)'
;AHLVEPLGVRLAFVTGSISSAVRPQLLEALKSGDIDIAIGTHALFSDDVSFKNLELIIIDEQQRFGVLQRIALYKKGHVPDFLMMTATPIPRSLALTFFGDMEVSTIRHLPPGRKPVTTHLANESRRDSVYEFTRKKLKEGQQAYFVYPVISESDRLGLRDAESMAEHLSKKIFPEFKVGILHSRLNDDAKMDVMSRFSEGEISVLVATTVVEVGVDVPNATVMVVEHAERFGLSALHQLRGRIGRGDLQGYCFFVYSKDITEEGRMRLKALYETNDSFAIAEEDLKIRGPGNMFGAEQSGDLQLRIADMRSDFDLLKKARNDAFRIIEDDPSLNSPDNRVIRQVLDRANPYSDK
;
A
#
# COMPACT_ATOMS: atom_id res chain seq x y z
N ALA A 1 -16.24 12.67 -7.84
CA ALA A 1 -17.19 13.73 -8.25
C ALA A 1 -18.60 13.46 -7.70
N HIS A 2 -19.27 12.37 -8.10
CA HIS A 2 -20.66 12.08 -7.71
C HIS A 2 -21.00 12.14 -6.21
N LEU A 3 -20.06 11.76 -5.33
CA LEU A 3 -20.30 11.79 -3.88
C LEU A 3 -20.50 13.21 -3.31
N VAL A 4 -19.88 14.23 -3.91
CA VAL A 4 -19.88 15.61 -3.39
C VAL A 4 -20.58 16.60 -4.33
N GLU A 5 -21.01 16.13 -5.49
CA GLU A 5 -21.79 16.92 -6.47
C GLU A 5 -23.05 17.56 -5.85
N PRO A 6 -23.85 16.88 -5.00
CA PRO A 6 -25.01 17.51 -4.35
C PRO A 6 -24.65 18.63 -3.38
N LEU A 7 -23.39 18.69 -2.92
CA LEU A 7 -22.90 19.68 -1.97
C LEU A 7 -22.33 20.93 -2.66
N GLY A 8 -22.23 20.94 -4.01
CA GLY A 8 -21.67 22.06 -4.77
C GLY A 8 -20.16 22.25 -4.59
N VAL A 9 -19.45 21.22 -4.12
CA VAL A 9 -18.00 21.26 -3.88
C VAL A 9 -17.25 21.24 -5.21
N ARG A 10 -16.33 22.19 -5.40
CA ARG A 10 -15.56 22.34 -6.63
C ARG A 10 -14.30 21.49 -6.55
N LEU A 11 -14.22 20.49 -7.44
CA LEU A 11 -13.12 19.54 -7.49
C LEU A 11 -12.16 19.88 -8.62
N ALA A 12 -10.88 19.63 -8.40
CA ALA A 12 -9.90 19.56 -9.46
C ALA A 12 -9.09 18.26 -9.39
N PHE A 13 -8.72 17.74 -10.56
CA PHE A 13 -7.79 16.63 -10.67
C PHE A 13 -6.47 17.15 -11.21
N VAL A 14 -5.37 16.92 -10.50
CA VAL A 14 -4.02 17.45 -10.81
C VAL A 14 -3.04 16.30 -11.03
N THR A 15 -2.66 16.06 -12.28
CA THR A 15 -1.71 15.01 -12.64
C THR A 15 -0.63 15.53 -13.58
N GLY A 16 0.48 14.79 -13.69
CA GLY A 16 1.56 15.10 -14.63
C GLY A 16 1.16 14.99 -16.11
N SER A 17 0.03 14.34 -16.40
CA SER A 17 -0.50 14.15 -17.77
C SER A 17 -1.41 15.29 -18.25
N ILE A 18 -1.67 16.31 -17.41
CA ILE A 18 -2.50 17.45 -17.80
C ILE A 18 -1.81 18.25 -18.90
N SER A 19 -2.57 18.57 -19.95
CA SER A 19 -2.07 19.37 -21.06
C SER A 19 -1.55 20.73 -20.60
N SER A 20 -0.44 21.16 -21.18
CA SER A 20 0.19 22.45 -20.87
C SER A 20 -0.72 23.65 -21.15
N ALA A 21 -1.75 23.49 -22.00
CA ALA A 21 -2.74 24.52 -22.28
C ALA A 21 -3.71 24.76 -21.11
N VAL A 22 -4.07 23.72 -20.35
CA VAL A 22 -5.06 23.79 -19.27
C VAL A 22 -4.39 24.02 -17.90
N ARG A 23 -3.14 23.57 -17.73
CA ARG A 23 -2.39 23.69 -16.47
C ARG A 23 -2.36 25.13 -15.90
N PRO A 24 -2.11 26.20 -16.68
CA PRO A 24 -2.08 27.55 -16.13
C PRO A 24 -3.41 28.00 -15.51
N GLN A 25 -4.53 27.67 -16.16
CA GLN A 25 -5.86 28.00 -15.66
C GLN A 25 -6.18 27.26 -14.36
N LEU A 26 -5.78 25.99 -14.28
CA LEU A 26 -5.92 25.17 -13.10
C LEU A 26 -5.09 25.71 -11.92
N LEU A 27 -3.83 26.08 -12.15
CA LEU A 27 -2.97 26.66 -11.12
C LEU A 27 -3.51 27.99 -10.60
N GLU A 28 -4.04 28.83 -11.49
CA GLU A 28 -4.67 30.09 -11.07
C GLU A 28 -5.94 29.84 -10.24
N ALA A 29 -6.78 28.88 -10.64
CA ALA A 29 -7.97 28.49 -9.87
C ALA A 29 -7.63 27.95 -8.46
N LEU A 30 -6.52 27.22 -8.31
CA LEU A 30 -6.05 26.75 -6.99
C LEU A 30 -5.60 27.93 -6.11
N LYS A 31 -4.90 28.90 -6.72
CA LYS A 31 -4.38 30.08 -6.05
C LYS A 31 -5.46 31.10 -5.70
N SER A 32 -6.51 31.23 -6.52
CA SER A 32 -7.65 32.13 -6.29
C SER A 32 -8.68 31.56 -5.29
N GLY A 33 -8.60 30.25 -5.01
CA GLY A 33 -9.56 29.54 -4.18
C GLY A 33 -10.85 29.20 -4.92
N ASP A 34 -10.78 29.03 -6.24
CA ASP A 34 -11.90 28.58 -7.07
C ASP A 34 -12.10 27.05 -7.04
N ILE A 35 -11.21 26.35 -6.33
CA ILE A 35 -11.23 24.91 -6.11
C ILE A 35 -11.24 24.65 -4.60
N ASP A 36 -12.15 23.80 -4.16
CA ASP A 36 -12.31 23.44 -2.74
C ASP A 36 -11.51 22.17 -2.40
N ILE A 37 -11.45 21.20 -3.32
CA ILE A 37 -10.67 19.96 -3.15
C ILE A 37 -9.87 19.66 -4.42
N ALA A 38 -8.55 19.56 -4.26
CA ALA A 38 -7.64 19.10 -5.30
C ALA A 38 -7.23 17.65 -5.03
N ILE A 39 -7.48 16.76 -5.99
CA ILE A 39 -7.04 15.35 -5.96
C ILE A 39 -5.94 15.22 -6.99
N GLY A 40 -4.81 14.59 -6.66
CA GLY A 40 -3.71 14.53 -7.62
C GLY A 40 -2.63 13.54 -7.29
N THR A 41 -1.70 13.40 -8.23
CA THR A 41 -0.51 12.58 -8.05
C THR A 41 0.63 13.45 -7.50
N HIS A 42 1.87 13.03 -7.72
CA HIS A 42 3.05 13.78 -7.33
C HIS A 42 3.14 15.19 -7.96
N ALA A 43 2.29 15.49 -8.95
CA ALA A 43 2.18 16.84 -9.53
C ALA A 43 1.78 17.90 -8.50
N LEU A 44 1.07 17.54 -7.42
CA LEU A 44 0.72 18.49 -6.35
C LEU A 44 1.92 18.97 -5.53
N PHE A 45 3.05 18.24 -5.55
CA PHE A 45 4.27 18.65 -4.84
C PHE A 45 5.08 19.69 -5.61
N SER A 46 4.80 19.89 -6.90
CA SER A 46 5.58 20.81 -7.74
C SER A 46 5.54 22.23 -7.19
N ASP A 47 6.66 22.96 -7.28
CA ASP A 47 6.80 24.30 -6.69
C ASP A 47 5.83 25.34 -7.27
N ASP A 48 5.37 25.13 -8.52
CA ASP A 48 4.39 25.97 -9.21
C ASP A 48 2.96 25.84 -8.66
N VAL A 49 2.68 24.81 -7.86
CA VAL A 49 1.37 24.61 -7.23
C VAL A 49 1.28 25.42 -5.95
N SER A 50 0.33 26.36 -5.92
CA SER A 50 0.01 27.17 -4.74
C SER A 50 -1.48 27.16 -4.48
N PHE A 51 -1.85 27.23 -3.21
CA PHE A 51 -3.23 27.23 -2.75
C PHE A 51 -3.52 28.55 -2.06
N LYS A 52 -4.76 29.03 -2.15
CA LYS A 52 -5.19 30.23 -1.41
C LYS A 52 -5.09 30.04 0.11
N ASN A 53 -5.63 28.93 0.60
CA ASN A 53 -5.70 28.60 2.02
C ASN A 53 -5.74 27.07 2.19
N LEU A 54 -4.57 26.43 2.15
CA LEU A 54 -4.45 24.98 2.34
C LEU A 54 -4.53 24.66 3.83
N GLU A 55 -5.67 24.12 4.26
CA GLU A 55 -5.94 23.77 5.65
C GLU A 55 -5.87 22.26 5.94
N LEU A 56 -6.08 21.39 4.94
CA LEU A 56 -6.07 19.94 5.11
C LEU A 56 -5.32 19.24 3.98
N ILE A 57 -4.43 18.32 4.35
CA ILE A 57 -3.70 17.46 3.43
C ILE A 57 -4.01 16.00 3.77
N ILE A 58 -4.46 15.25 2.77
CA ILE A 58 -4.70 13.81 2.88
C ILE A 58 -3.76 13.08 1.93
N ILE A 59 -2.94 12.17 2.47
CA ILE A 59 -2.07 11.30 1.68
C ILE A 59 -2.55 9.86 1.82
N ASP A 60 -2.85 9.22 0.69
CA ASP A 60 -3.16 7.79 0.61
C ASP A 60 -1.93 6.98 0.19
N GLU A 61 -1.83 5.74 0.67
CA GLU A 61 -0.68 4.83 0.46
C GLU A 61 0.69 5.49 0.73
N GLN A 62 0.83 6.07 1.92
CA GLN A 62 1.97 6.92 2.30
C GLN A 62 3.36 6.38 2.01
N GLN A 63 3.54 5.05 2.02
CA GLN A 63 4.83 4.39 1.80
C GLN A 63 5.44 4.71 0.42
N ARG A 64 4.65 5.24 -0.51
CA ARG A 64 5.12 5.69 -1.83
C ARG A 64 5.73 7.09 -1.82
N PHE A 65 5.60 7.85 -0.72
CA PHE A 65 6.01 9.26 -0.63
C PHE A 65 7.18 9.46 0.32
N GLY A 66 8.20 10.16 -0.15
CA GLY A 66 9.41 10.46 0.62
C GLY A 66 9.20 11.58 1.65
N VAL A 67 10.08 11.65 2.65
CA VAL A 67 10.05 12.67 3.72
C VAL A 67 10.04 14.10 3.14
N LEU A 68 10.90 14.37 2.15
CA LEU A 68 11.04 15.69 1.52
C LEU A 68 9.76 16.16 0.80
N GLN A 69 9.02 15.24 0.20
CA GLN A 69 7.75 15.56 -0.47
C GLN A 69 6.69 16.00 0.55
N ARG A 70 6.66 15.37 1.74
CA ARG A 70 5.75 15.77 2.83
C ARG A 70 6.03 17.19 3.31
N ILE A 71 7.31 17.51 3.50
CA ILE A 71 7.74 18.86 3.91
C ILE A 71 7.34 19.89 2.84
N ALA A 72 7.48 19.57 1.55
CA ALA A 72 7.11 20.45 0.46
C ALA A 72 5.60 20.78 0.46
N LEU A 73 4.73 19.79 0.72
CA LEU A 73 3.28 20.03 0.87
C LEU A 73 2.95 20.82 2.13
N TYR A 74 3.58 20.50 3.26
CA TYR A 74 3.38 21.20 4.52
C TYR A 74 3.71 22.70 4.41
N LYS A 75 4.80 23.03 3.70
CA LYS A 75 5.23 24.41 3.44
C LYS A 75 4.29 25.22 2.55
N LYS A 76 3.34 24.58 1.84
CA LYS A 76 2.37 25.27 0.97
C LYS A 76 1.15 25.80 1.74
N GLY A 77 0.96 25.42 3.00
CA GLY A 77 -0.11 25.90 3.88
C GLY A 77 0.43 26.56 5.14
N HIS A 78 -0.44 27.29 5.86
CA HIS A 78 -0.11 27.82 7.17
C HIS A 78 -0.56 26.82 8.25
N VAL A 79 0.33 25.89 8.62
CA VAL A 79 0.06 24.81 9.59
C VAL A 79 -1.18 23.98 9.22
N PRO A 80 -1.15 23.30 8.04
CA PRO A 80 -2.29 22.46 7.63
C PRO A 80 -2.43 21.22 8.51
N ASP A 81 -3.67 20.78 8.73
CA ASP A 81 -3.98 19.47 9.28
C ASP A 81 -3.50 18.38 8.31
N PHE A 82 -2.94 17.30 8.87
CA PHE A 82 -2.31 16.25 8.09
C PHE A 82 -2.90 14.89 8.42
N LEU A 83 -3.48 14.22 7.41
CA LEU A 83 -4.02 12.89 7.53
C LEU A 83 -3.29 11.93 6.59
N MET A 84 -2.64 10.91 7.18
CA MET A 84 -1.95 9.87 6.43
C MET A 84 -2.74 8.56 6.50
N MET A 85 -2.99 7.96 5.34
CA MET A 85 -3.67 6.68 5.20
C MET A 85 -2.77 5.66 4.53
N THR A 86 -2.92 4.39 4.92
CA THR A 86 -2.22 3.26 4.29
C THR A 86 -3.02 1.99 4.48
N ALA A 87 -3.06 1.16 3.45
CA ALA A 87 -3.70 -0.16 3.52
C ALA A 87 -2.79 -1.20 4.19
N THR A 88 -1.47 -0.97 4.19
CA THR A 88 -0.49 -1.81 4.90
C THR A 88 -0.33 -1.29 6.32
N PRO A 89 -0.72 -2.06 7.34
CA PRO A 89 -0.53 -1.60 8.70
C PRO A 89 0.93 -1.35 8.96
N ILE A 90 1.22 -0.22 9.58
CA ILE A 90 2.56 0.07 10.05
C ILE A 90 2.69 -0.64 11.40
N PRO A 91 3.77 -1.40 11.64
CA PRO A 91 4.06 -1.96 12.95
C PRO A 91 3.96 -0.86 14.00
N ARG A 92 3.33 -1.14 15.13
CA ARG A 92 3.11 -0.09 16.15
C ARG A 92 4.43 0.46 16.66
N SER A 93 5.44 -0.40 16.75
CA SER A 93 6.82 -0.06 17.08
C SER A 93 7.43 0.97 16.15
N LEU A 94 7.23 0.78 14.86
CA LEU A 94 7.73 1.69 13.85
C LEU A 94 6.96 3.01 13.85
N ALA A 95 5.64 2.96 13.97
CA ALA A 95 4.80 4.15 13.99
C ALA A 95 5.14 5.09 15.16
N LEU A 96 5.38 4.55 16.35
CA LEU A 96 5.76 5.37 17.50
C LEU A 96 7.13 6.05 17.34
N THR A 97 8.04 5.46 16.57
CA THR A 97 9.44 5.91 16.48
C THR A 97 9.65 6.89 15.32
N PHE A 98 9.08 6.60 14.15
CA PHE A 98 9.21 7.44 12.94
C PHE A 98 8.12 8.51 12.81
N PHE A 99 6.97 8.29 13.45
CA PHE A 99 5.82 9.20 13.41
C PHE A 99 5.43 9.60 14.84
N GLY A 100 6.43 9.79 15.70
CA GLY A 100 6.27 10.10 17.11
C GLY A 100 5.45 11.38 17.37
N ASP A 101 5.40 12.28 16.40
CA ASP A 101 4.62 13.52 16.35
C ASP A 101 3.18 13.35 15.87
N MET A 102 2.81 12.19 15.31
CA MET A 102 1.46 11.91 14.81
C MET A 102 0.65 11.05 15.78
N GLU A 103 -0.66 11.31 15.83
CA GLU A 103 -1.63 10.40 16.41
C GLU A 103 -1.97 9.28 15.43
N VAL A 104 -2.05 8.04 15.95
CA VAL A 104 -2.33 6.85 15.14
C VAL A 104 -3.73 6.35 15.45
N SER A 105 -4.66 6.53 14.52
CA SER A 105 -5.97 5.89 14.54
C SER A 105 -5.94 4.57 13.76
N THR A 106 -6.66 3.56 14.25
CA THR A 106 -6.63 2.21 13.68
C THR A 106 -8.03 1.67 13.43
N ILE A 107 -8.29 1.23 12.21
CA ILE A 107 -9.54 0.55 11.82
C ILE A 107 -9.26 -0.96 11.73
N ARG A 108 -9.78 -1.73 12.68
CA ARG A 108 -9.54 -3.20 12.77
C ARG A 108 -10.65 -4.05 12.18
N HIS A 109 -11.87 -3.54 12.24
CA HIS A 109 -13.06 -4.32 11.91
C HIS A 109 -13.38 -4.18 10.42
N LEU A 110 -13.69 -5.30 9.79
CA LEU A 110 -14.21 -5.29 8.44
C LEU A 110 -15.61 -4.65 8.43
N PRO A 111 -16.01 -4.01 7.31
CA PRO A 111 -17.39 -3.59 7.13
C PRO A 111 -18.37 -4.75 7.35
N PRO A 112 -19.58 -4.49 7.87
CA PRO A 112 -20.58 -5.51 8.09
C PRO A 112 -20.89 -6.28 6.79
N GLY A 113 -21.04 -7.60 6.90
CA GLY A 113 -21.29 -8.52 5.76
C GLY A 113 -20.02 -9.14 5.16
N ARG A 114 -18.84 -8.55 5.38
CA ARG A 114 -17.60 -9.05 4.80
C ARG A 114 -17.06 -10.27 5.55
N LYS A 115 -16.86 -11.37 4.83
CA LYS A 115 -16.28 -12.62 5.36
C LYS A 115 -14.76 -12.61 5.27
N PRO A 116 -14.03 -13.10 6.29
CA PRO A 116 -12.58 -13.29 6.20
C PRO A 116 -12.21 -14.23 5.06
N VAL A 117 -11.14 -13.93 4.34
CA VAL A 117 -10.65 -14.76 3.24
C VAL A 117 -10.07 -16.08 3.80
N THR A 118 -10.49 -17.21 3.26
CA THR A 118 -9.90 -18.51 3.59
C THR A 118 -8.59 -18.65 2.83
N THR A 119 -7.49 -18.79 3.57
CA THR A 119 -6.15 -18.88 2.99
C THR A 119 -5.67 -20.33 2.98
N HIS A 120 -5.13 -20.77 1.85
CA HIS A 120 -4.55 -22.10 1.67
C HIS A 120 -3.13 -21.98 1.11
N LEU A 121 -2.22 -22.79 1.67
CA LEU A 121 -0.89 -22.99 1.12
C LEU A 121 -0.89 -24.27 0.28
N ALA A 122 -0.45 -24.18 -0.97
CA ALA A 122 -0.39 -25.32 -1.88
C ALA A 122 1.02 -25.48 -2.42
N ASN A 123 1.59 -26.67 -2.26
CA ASN A 123 2.79 -27.00 -3.00
C ASN A 123 2.46 -27.10 -4.51
N GLU A 124 3.40 -26.74 -5.38
CA GLU A 124 3.26 -26.83 -6.83
C GLU A 124 2.76 -28.19 -7.34
N SER A 125 3.10 -29.29 -6.66
CA SER A 125 2.55 -30.64 -6.95
C SER A 125 1.02 -30.77 -6.80
N ARG A 126 0.37 -29.86 -6.08
CA ARG A 126 -1.09 -29.80 -5.89
C ARG A 126 -1.76 -28.70 -6.72
N ARG A 127 -1.02 -28.09 -7.65
CA ARG A 127 -1.53 -27.01 -8.52
C ARG A 127 -2.80 -27.42 -9.27
N ASP A 128 -2.85 -28.65 -9.79
CA ASP A 128 -4.02 -29.12 -10.53
C ASP A 128 -5.29 -29.13 -9.67
N SER A 129 -5.19 -29.49 -8.39
CA SER A 129 -6.32 -29.44 -7.46
C SER A 129 -6.80 -28.01 -7.20
N VAL A 130 -5.88 -27.03 -7.17
CA VAL A 130 -6.24 -25.60 -7.06
C VAL A 130 -6.98 -25.15 -8.33
N TYR A 131 -6.54 -25.59 -9.50
CA TYR A 131 -7.17 -25.25 -10.77
C TYR A 131 -8.57 -25.87 -10.89
N GLU A 132 -8.76 -27.10 -10.44
CA GLU A 132 -10.08 -27.75 -10.36
C GLU A 132 -11.03 -27.03 -9.40
N PHE A 133 -10.55 -26.65 -8.21
CA PHE A 133 -11.34 -25.84 -7.28
C PHE A 133 -11.76 -24.51 -7.91
N THR A 134 -10.81 -23.84 -8.55
CA THR A 134 -11.06 -22.57 -9.24
C THR A 134 -12.09 -22.76 -10.36
N ARG A 135 -11.96 -23.81 -11.18
CA ARG A 135 -12.93 -24.14 -12.24
C ARG A 135 -14.35 -24.30 -11.69
N LYS A 136 -14.51 -24.94 -10.53
CA LYS A 136 -15.83 -25.07 -9.88
C LYS A 136 -16.43 -23.71 -9.54
N LYS A 137 -15.64 -22.78 -9.01
CA LYS A 137 -16.08 -21.42 -8.70
C LYS A 137 -16.39 -20.59 -9.93
N LEU A 138 -15.59 -20.72 -10.98
CA LEU A 138 -15.88 -20.08 -12.27
C LEU A 138 -17.20 -20.59 -12.88
N LYS A 139 -17.50 -21.89 -12.76
CA LYS A 139 -18.79 -22.47 -13.18
C LYS A 139 -19.99 -21.97 -12.37
N GLU A 140 -19.77 -21.52 -11.13
CA GLU A 140 -20.76 -20.86 -10.29
C GLU A 140 -20.97 -19.37 -10.68
N GLY A 141 -20.30 -18.88 -11.74
CA GLY A 141 -20.39 -17.49 -12.22
C GLY A 141 -19.47 -16.51 -11.50
N GLN A 142 -18.55 -17.01 -10.66
CA GLN A 142 -17.57 -16.19 -9.95
C GLN A 142 -16.33 -15.96 -10.81
N GLN A 143 -15.44 -15.08 -10.35
CA GLN A 143 -14.24 -14.70 -11.07
C GLN A 143 -12.98 -14.98 -10.26
N ALA A 144 -11.85 -15.16 -10.97
CA ALA A 144 -10.58 -15.52 -10.37
C ALA A 144 -9.43 -14.63 -10.83
N TYR A 145 -8.55 -14.28 -9.90
CA TYR A 145 -7.26 -13.67 -10.18
C TYR A 145 -6.16 -14.74 -10.18
N PHE A 146 -5.25 -14.67 -11.15
CA PHE A 146 -4.02 -15.44 -11.22
C PHE A 146 -2.83 -14.48 -11.23
N VAL A 147 -2.02 -14.50 -10.18
CA VAL A 147 -0.92 -13.54 -10.02
C VAL A 147 0.40 -14.27 -10.11
N TYR A 148 1.28 -13.77 -10.99
CA TYR A 148 2.62 -14.30 -11.22
C TYR A 148 3.68 -13.26 -10.82
N PRO A 149 4.80 -13.68 -10.21
CA PRO A 149 5.90 -12.77 -9.93
C PRO A 149 6.61 -12.43 -11.23
N VAL A 150 7.24 -11.26 -11.27
CA VAL A 150 8.15 -10.91 -12.36
C VAL A 150 9.47 -11.64 -12.09
N ILE A 151 9.85 -12.55 -12.99
CA ILE A 151 10.96 -13.50 -12.77
C ILE A 151 12.35 -12.88 -13.06
N SER A 152 12.42 -11.67 -13.63
CA SER A 152 13.69 -11.03 -14.06
C SER A 152 13.68 -9.51 -13.98
N GLU A 153 14.81 -8.90 -13.60
CA GLU A 153 15.02 -7.43 -13.67
C GLU A 153 14.89 -6.88 -15.09
N SER A 154 15.06 -7.71 -16.12
CA SER A 154 14.66 -7.37 -17.46
C SER A 154 13.16 -7.64 -17.63
N ASP A 155 12.35 -6.58 -17.70
CA ASP A 155 10.90 -6.66 -17.92
C ASP A 155 10.49 -7.61 -19.07
N ARG A 156 11.38 -7.86 -20.05
CA ARG A 156 11.11 -8.71 -21.22
C ARG A 156 10.91 -10.18 -20.92
N LEU A 157 11.61 -10.76 -19.94
CA LEU A 157 11.56 -12.20 -19.66
C LEU A 157 10.34 -12.53 -18.77
N GLY A 158 10.15 -11.82 -17.66
CA GLY A 158 8.98 -12.01 -16.79
C GLY A 158 7.62 -11.76 -17.46
N LEU A 159 7.54 -10.87 -18.46
CA LEU A 159 6.29 -10.65 -19.21
C LEU A 159 5.96 -11.77 -20.19
N ARG A 160 6.97 -12.37 -20.82
CA ARG A 160 6.79 -13.55 -21.67
C ARG A 160 6.24 -14.73 -20.87
N ASP A 161 6.66 -14.85 -19.61
CA ASP A 161 6.17 -15.89 -18.72
C ASP A 161 4.68 -15.68 -18.39
N ALA A 162 4.23 -14.45 -18.13
CA ALA A 162 2.82 -14.17 -17.86
C ALA A 162 1.91 -14.34 -19.08
N GLU A 163 2.35 -13.92 -20.27
CA GLU A 163 1.63 -14.15 -21.53
C GLU A 163 1.53 -15.65 -21.84
N SER A 164 2.63 -16.38 -21.70
CA SER A 164 2.68 -17.83 -21.88
C SER A 164 1.77 -18.55 -20.89
N MET A 165 1.76 -18.13 -19.62
CA MET A 165 0.90 -18.71 -18.59
C MET A 165 -0.57 -18.37 -18.84
N ALA A 166 -0.89 -17.17 -19.29
CA ALA A 166 -2.25 -16.82 -19.67
C ALA A 166 -2.73 -17.62 -20.88
N GLU A 167 -1.88 -17.83 -21.88
CA GLU A 167 -2.18 -18.70 -23.01
C GLU A 167 -2.39 -20.15 -22.56
N HIS A 168 -1.56 -20.63 -21.63
CA HIS A 168 -1.71 -21.95 -21.04
C HIS A 168 -3.05 -22.09 -20.28
N LEU A 169 -3.39 -21.12 -19.43
CA LEU A 169 -4.64 -21.07 -18.71
C LEU A 169 -5.83 -21.00 -19.68
N SER A 170 -5.76 -20.16 -20.71
CA SER A 170 -6.83 -20.02 -21.69
C SER A 170 -7.02 -21.25 -22.57
N LYS A 171 -5.94 -21.90 -23.03
CA LYS A 171 -6.04 -23.00 -24.00
C LYS A 171 -6.19 -24.38 -23.36
N LYS A 172 -5.57 -24.61 -22.20
CA LYS A 172 -5.50 -25.96 -21.60
C LYS A 172 -6.30 -26.10 -20.31
N ILE A 173 -6.28 -25.09 -19.44
CA ILE A 173 -6.86 -25.22 -18.10
C ILE A 173 -8.31 -24.72 -18.05
N PHE A 174 -8.61 -23.60 -18.67
CA PHE A 174 -9.92 -22.93 -18.67
C PHE A 174 -10.39 -22.60 -20.09
N PRO A 175 -10.41 -23.56 -21.04
CA PRO A 175 -10.85 -23.32 -22.42
C PRO A 175 -12.31 -22.84 -22.52
N GLU A 176 -13.13 -23.11 -21.50
CA GLU A 176 -14.52 -22.69 -21.43
C GLU A 176 -14.71 -21.25 -20.90
N PHE A 177 -13.65 -20.58 -20.42
CA PHE A 177 -13.73 -19.25 -19.81
C PHE A 177 -12.88 -18.22 -20.57
N LYS A 178 -13.33 -16.96 -20.51
CA LYS A 178 -12.54 -15.84 -21.06
C LYS A 178 -11.44 -15.47 -20.07
N VAL A 179 -10.20 -15.56 -20.54
CA VAL A 179 -8.99 -15.19 -19.79
C VAL A 179 -8.47 -13.85 -20.30
N GLY A 180 -8.28 -12.89 -19.39
CA GLY A 180 -7.67 -11.60 -19.65
C GLY A 180 -6.26 -11.53 -19.06
N ILE A 181 -5.46 -10.58 -19.53
CA ILE A 181 -4.09 -10.36 -19.08
C ILE A 181 -3.94 -8.89 -18.71
N LEU A 182 -3.30 -8.62 -17.56
CA LEU A 182 -2.96 -7.29 -17.11
C LEU A 182 -1.49 -7.24 -16.66
N HIS A 183 -0.70 -6.38 -17.30
CA HIS A 183 0.70 -6.20 -16.94
C HIS A 183 1.15 -4.76 -17.14
N SER A 184 2.31 -4.40 -16.57
CA SER A 184 2.83 -3.03 -16.54
C SER A 184 2.96 -2.37 -17.92
N ARG A 185 3.28 -3.13 -18.97
CA ARG A 185 3.44 -2.63 -20.36
C ARG A 185 2.16 -2.24 -21.10
N LEU A 186 0.98 -2.62 -20.60
CA LEU A 186 -0.26 -2.12 -21.20
C LEU A 186 -0.33 -0.61 -20.95
N ASN A 187 -0.74 0.15 -21.96
CA ASN A 187 -1.08 1.55 -21.73
C ASN A 187 -2.28 1.64 -20.78
N ASP A 188 -2.46 2.81 -20.16
CA ASP A 188 -3.47 2.97 -19.11
C ASP A 188 -4.88 2.75 -19.65
N ASP A 189 -5.17 3.14 -20.90
CA ASP A 189 -6.45 2.89 -21.56
C ASP A 189 -6.74 1.38 -21.70
N ALA A 190 -5.75 0.57 -22.12
CA ALA A 190 -5.95 -0.88 -22.22
C ALA A 190 -6.07 -1.54 -20.84
N LYS A 191 -5.35 -1.05 -19.82
CA LYS A 191 -5.53 -1.52 -18.44
C LYS A 191 -6.96 -1.25 -17.95
N MET A 192 -7.49 -0.06 -18.23
CA MET A 192 -8.85 0.32 -17.87
C MET A 192 -9.88 -0.53 -18.62
N ASP A 193 -9.73 -0.76 -19.92
CA ASP A 193 -10.62 -1.62 -20.71
C ASP A 193 -10.66 -3.05 -20.15
N VAL A 194 -9.50 -3.67 -19.94
CA VAL A 194 -9.40 -5.03 -19.39
C VAL A 194 -10.05 -5.10 -18.00
N MET A 195 -9.82 -4.10 -17.16
CA MET A 195 -10.41 -4.05 -15.82
C MET A 195 -11.92 -3.79 -15.85
N SER A 196 -12.43 -3.00 -16.79
CA SER A 196 -13.88 -2.79 -16.98
C SER A 196 -14.55 -4.11 -17.35
N ARG A 197 -14.02 -4.79 -18.37
CA ARG A 197 -14.52 -6.07 -18.85
C ARG A 197 -14.42 -7.17 -17.80
N PHE A 198 -13.40 -7.12 -16.94
CA PHE A 198 -13.33 -7.98 -15.77
C PHE A 198 -14.38 -7.58 -14.72
N SER A 199 -14.53 -6.31 -14.37
CA SER A 199 -15.56 -5.88 -13.40
C SER A 199 -16.99 -6.23 -13.84
N GLU A 200 -17.26 -6.15 -15.14
CA GLU A 200 -18.55 -6.48 -15.77
C GLU A 200 -18.80 -7.99 -15.92
N GLY A 201 -17.81 -8.83 -15.62
CA GLY A 201 -17.92 -10.29 -15.70
C GLY A 201 -17.71 -10.89 -17.09
N GLU A 202 -17.34 -10.08 -18.10
CA GLU A 202 -16.99 -10.61 -19.41
C GLU A 202 -15.73 -11.47 -19.37
N ILE A 203 -14.75 -11.08 -18.54
CA ILE A 203 -13.53 -11.85 -18.30
C ILE A 203 -13.72 -12.60 -16.99
N SER A 204 -13.64 -13.93 -17.02
CA SER A 204 -13.82 -14.75 -15.82
C SER A 204 -12.50 -14.97 -15.06
N VAL A 205 -11.37 -14.95 -15.76
CA VAL A 205 -10.04 -15.16 -15.19
C VAL A 205 -9.13 -14.01 -15.60
N LEU A 206 -8.55 -13.30 -14.63
CA LEU A 206 -7.57 -12.25 -14.90
C LEU A 206 -6.18 -12.70 -14.47
N VAL A 207 -5.28 -12.79 -15.44
CA VAL A 207 -3.86 -13.05 -15.20
C VAL A 207 -3.14 -11.72 -15.03
N ALA A 208 -2.38 -11.56 -13.95
CA ALA A 208 -1.64 -10.34 -13.69
C ALA A 208 -0.19 -10.58 -13.25
N THR A 209 0.74 -9.78 -13.76
CA THR A 209 2.08 -9.62 -13.17
C THR A 209 2.03 -8.53 -12.12
N THR A 210 2.68 -8.74 -10.97
CA THR A 210 2.88 -7.82 -9.84
C THR A 210 2.09 -6.51 -9.82
N VAL A 211 1.43 -6.30 -8.68
CA VAL A 211 0.63 -5.13 -8.32
C VAL A 211 -0.57 -4.97 -9.27
N VAL A 212 -1.68 -5.57 -8.87
CA VAL A 212 -3.02 -5.14 -9.27
C VAL A 212 -3.20 -3.72 -8.71
N GLU A 213 -2.58 -2.73 -9.37
CA GLU A 213 -2.59 -1.31 -8.99
C GLU A 213 -3.89 -0.63 -9.37
N VAL A 214 -4.67 -1.24 -10.26
CA VAL A 214 -5.97 -0.69 -10.60
C VAL A 214 -6.88 -0.97 -9.42
N GLY A 215 -7.08 0.03 -8.57
CA GLY A 215 -7.91 0.02 -7.36
C GLY A 215 -9.40 -0.24 -7.60
N VAL A 216 -9.74 -0.99 -8.64
CA VAL A 216 -11.10 -1.40 -8.98
C VAL A 216 -11.47 -2.57 -8.09
N ASP A 217 -12.52 -2.36 -7.32
CA ASP A 217 -13.18 -3.38 -6.53
C ASP A 217 -14.00 -4.28 -7.45
N VAL A 218 -13.77 -5.60 -7.40
CA VAL A 218 -14.58 -6.58 -8.15
C VAL A 218 -15.22 -7.52 -7.14
N PRO A 219 -16.45 -7.23 -6.68
CA PRO A 219 -17.11 -8.01 -5.62
C PRO A 219 -17.30 -9.49 -5.95
N ASN A 220 -17.42 -9.82 -7.25
CA ASN A 220 -17.61 -11.18 -7.75
C ASN A 220 -16.27 -11.95 -7.92
N ALA A 221 -15.13 -11.30 -7.71
CA ALA A 221 -13.83 -11.97 -7.67
C ALA A 221 -13.61 -12.62 -6.30
N THR A 222 -13.83 -13.93 -6.25
CA THR A 222 -13.81 -14.72 -5.01
C THR A 222 -12.55 -15.57 -4.87
N VAL A 223 -11.86 -15.88 -5.97
CA VAL A 223 -10.66 -16.74 -5.95
C VAL A 223 -9.42 -15.93 -6.32
N MET A 224 -8.37 -16.05 -5.51
CA MET A 224 -7.03 -15.51 -5.79
C MET A 224 -6.05 -16.68 -5.80
N VAL A 225 -5.34 -16.88 -6.90
CA VAL A 225 -4.25 -17.84 -7.01
C VAL A 225 -2.96 -17.06 -7.24
N VAL A 226 -2.05 -17.10 -6.27
CA VAL A 226 -0.71 -16.50 -6.41
C VAL A 226 0.27 -17.63 -6.65
N GLU A 227 0.82 -17.67 -7.86
CA GLU A 227 1.85 -18.63 -8.25
C GLU A 227 3.22 -18.16 -7.78
N HIS A 228 4.10 -19.11 -7.43
CA HIS A 228 5.43 -18.80 -6.89
C HIS A 228 5.38 -17.78 -5.73
N ALA A 229 4.44 -17.96 -4.82
CA ALA A 229 4.15 -17.03 -3.73
C ALA A 229 5.38 -16.76 -2.83
N GLU A 230 6.33 -17.69 -2.74
CA GLU A 230 7.59 -17.54 -2.01
C GLU A 230 8.47 -16.38 -2.52
N ARG A 231 8.26 -15.94 -3.75
CA ARG A 231 9.02 -14.84 -4.38
C ARG A 231 8.49 -13.46 -4.03
N PHE A 232 7.30 -13.38 -3.44
CA PHE A 232 6.70 -12.11 -3.06
C PHE A 232 7.08 -11.70 -1.64
N GLY A 233 7.08 -10.39 -1.40
CA GLY A 233 7.11 -9.84 -0.05
C GLY A 233 5.80 -10.11 0.70
N LEU A 234 5.88 -10.26 2.03
CA LEU A 234 4.74 -10.53 2.89
C LEU A 234 3.65 -9.45 2.77
N SER A 235 4.05 -8.17 2.77
CA SER A 235 3.15 -7.03 2.53
C SER A 235 2.43 -7.10 1.18
N ALA A 236 3.12 -7.51 0.11
CA ALA A 236 2.51 -7.63 -1.22
C ALA A 236 1.48 -8.77 -1.28
N LEU A 237 1.80 -9.93 -0.70
CA LEU A 237 0.86 -11.06 -0.59
C LEU A 237 -0.37 -10.68 0.23
N HIS A 238 -0.20 -9.92 1.31
CA HIS A 238 -1.30 -9.41 2.12
C HIS A 238 -2.23 -8.48 1.31
N GLN A 239 -1.66 -7.55 0.55
CA GLN A 239 -2.43 -6.67 -0.33
C GLN A 239 -3.21 -7.46 -1.38
N LEU A 240 -2.59 -8.46 -2.02
CA LEU A 240 -3.25 -9.34 -2.99
C LEU A 240 -4.42 -10.10 -2.35
N ARG A 241 -4.23 -10.68 -1.16
CA ARG A 241 -5.31 -11.34 -0.40
C ARG A 241 -6.50 -10.39 -0.15
N GLY A 242 -6.23 -9.12 0.11
CA GLY A 242 -7.25 -8.08 0.35
C GLY A 242 -8.06 -7.65 -0.88
N ARG A 243 -7.68 -8.07 -2.09
CA ARG A 243 -8.38 -7.76 -3.35
C ARG A 243 -9.58 -8.66 -3.62
N ILE A 244 -9.72 -9.78 -2.89
CA ILE A 244 -10.86 -10.70 -3.01
C ILE A 244 -11.74 -10.68 -1.77
N GLY A 245 -12.92 -11.31 -1.88
CA GLY A 245 -13.87 -11.41 -0.77
C GLY A 245 -14.40 -10.04 -0.34
N ARG A 246 -14.75 -9.21 -1.34
CA ARG A 246 -15.29 -7.86 -1.13
C ARG A 246 -16.82 -7.80 -1.23
N GLY A 247 -17.46 -8.83 -1.78
CA GLY A 247 -18.90 -9.06 -1.69
C GLY A 247 -19.29 -10.05 -0.56
N ASP A 248 -20.52 -10.57 -0.64
CA ASP A 248 -21.09 -11.52 0.35
C ASP A 248 -20.58 -12.96 0.21
N LEU A 249 -19.92 -13.25 -0.91
CA LEU A 249 -19.38 -14.56 -1.23
C LEU A 249 -18.05 -14.80 -0.48
N GLN A 250 -17.81 -16.06 -0.13
CA GLN A 250 -16.58 -16.47 0.55
C GLN A 250 -15.37 -16.30 -0.38
N GLY A 251 -14.36 -15.56 0.07
CA GLY A 251 -13.09 -15.43 -0.62
C GLY A 251 -12.14 -16.60 -0.31
N TYR A 252 -11.42 -17.08 -1.33
CA TYR A 252 -10.40 -18.12 -1.23
C TYR A 252 -9.08 -17.65 -1.83
N CYS A 253 -8.02 -17.64 -1.04
CA CYS A 253 -6.67 -17.26 -1.47
C CYS A 253 -5.76 -18.49 -1.43
N PHE A 254 -5.19 -18.86 -2.57
CA PHE A 254 -4.24 -19.95 -2.71
C PHE A 254 -2.84 -19.37 -2.96
N PHE A 255 -1.92 -19.62 -2.04
CA PHE A 255 -0.50 -19.34 -2.22
C PHE A 255 0.19 -20.61 -2.70
N VAL A 256 0.46 -20.69 -4.00
CA VAL A 256 1.16 -21.82 -4.62
C VAL A 256 2.66 -21.57 -4.51
N TYR A 257 3.39 -22.50 -3.91
CA TYR A 257 4.84 -22.38 -3.70
C TYR A 257 5.62 -23.55 -4.31
N SER A 258 6.83 -23.26 -4.79
CA SER A 258 7.73 -24.27 -5.35
C SER A 258 8.34 -25.16 -4.25
N LYS A 259 8.99 -26.26 -4.65
CA LYS A 259 9.68 -27.15 -3.69
C LYS A 259 10.91 -26.48 -3.05
N ASP A 260 11.53 -25.54 -3.77
CA ASP A 260 12.77 -24.88 -3.38
C ASP A 260 12.50 -23.59 -2.58
N ILE A 261 11.63 -23.70 -1.57
CA ILE A 261 11.29 -22.57 -0.70
C ILE A 261 12.39 -22.33 0.33
N THR A 262 12.82 -21.08 0.48
CA THR A 262 13.75 -20.68 1.53
C THR A 262 13.05 -20.68 2.90
N GLU A 263 13.81 -20.79 4.00
CA GLU A 263 13.24 -20.68 5.35
C GLU A 263 12.49 -19.35 5.54
N GLU A 264 13.03 -18.26 4.99
CA GLU A 264 12.37 -16.95 5.01
C GLU A 264 11.03 -16.97 4.25
N GLY A 265 11.01 -17.53 3.04
CA GLY A 265 9.78 -17.69 2.26
C GLY A 265 8.73 -18.53 3.02
N ARG A 266 9.18 -19.59 3.69
CA ARG A 266 8.32 -20.44 4.52
C ARG A 266 7.73 -19.68 5.71
N MET A 267 8.54 -18.86 6.39
CA MET A 267 8.07 -18.01 7.48
C MET A 267 7.00 -17.01 7.01
N ARG A 268 7.22 -16.34 5.87
CA ARG A 268 6.25 -15.39 5.30
C ARG A 268 4.92 -16.06 4.96
N LEU A 269 4.95 -17.20 4.26
CA LEU A 269 3.73 -17.92 3.88
C LEU A 269 2.99 -18.46 5.12
N LYS A 270 3.73 -18.94 6.12
CA LYS A 270 3.15 -19.41 7.38
C LYS A 270 2.43 -18.28 8.12
N ALA A 271 3.04 -17.10 8.21
CA ALA A 271 2.42 -15.93 8.84
C ALA A 271 1.08 -15.56 8.17
N LEU A 272 1.00 -15.58 6.83
CA LEU A 272 -0.25 -15.31 6.09
C LEU A 272 -1.34 -16.36 6.30
N TYR A 273 -0.94 -17.60 6.53
CA TYR A 273 -1.86 -18.70 6.79
C TYR A 273 -2.44 -18.64 8.21
N GLU A 274 -1.60 -18.29 9.20
CA GLU A 274 -1.98 -18.31 10.62
C GLU A 274 -2.88 -17.14 11.02
N THR A 275 -2.78 -15.99 10.36
CA THR A 275 -3.55 -14.81 10.74
C THR A 275 -4.11 -14.02 9.57
N ASN A 276 -5.32 -13.49 9.77
CA ASN A 276 -5.92 -12.48 8.92
C ASN A 276 -5.68 -11.06 9.45
N ASP A 277 -5.14 -10.91 10.65
CA ASP A 277 -4.85 -9.60 11.25
C ASP A 277 -3.67 -8.96 10.53
N SER A 278 -3.98 -7.89 9.81
CA SER A 278 -3.02 -7.12 9.04
C SER A 278 -1.89 -6.54 9.91
N PHE A 279 -2.13 -6.24 11.20
CA PHE A 279 -1.09 -5.75 12.12
C PHE A 279 -0.13 -6.85 12.53
N ALA A 280 -0.64 -8.04 12.81
CA ALA A 280 0.22 -9.18 13.12
C ALA A 280 1.12 -9.50 11.91
N ILE A 281 0.58 -9.40 10.69
CA ILE A 281 1.35 -9.59 9.45
C ILE A 281 2.43 -8.51 9.29
N ALA A 282 2.10 -7.25 9.58
CA ALA A 282 3.06 -6.16 9.51
C ALA A 282 4.21 -6.32 10.52
N GLU A 283 3.91 -6.73 11.75
CA GLU A 283 4.93 -7.04 12.77
C GLU A 283 5.82 -8.22 12.33
N GLU A 284 5.24 -9.28 11.74
CA GLU A 284 6.03 -10.37 11.18
C GLU A 284 6.88 -9.92 9.97
N ASP A 285 6.38 -9.05 9.10
CA ASP A 285 7.17 -8.51 7.97
C ASP A 285 8.36 -7.68 8.49
N LEU A 286 8.15 -6.88 9.55
CA LEU A 286 9.23 -6.14 10.21
C LEU A 286 10.25 -7.07 10.85
N LYS A 287 9.81 -8.17 11.48
CA LYS A 287 10.72 -9.17 12.07
C LYS A 287 11.59 -9.85 11.00
N ILE A 288 10.99 -10.15 9.85
CA ILE A 288 11.65 -10.84 8.74
C ILE A 288 12.62 -9.91 8.00
N ARG A 289 12.20 -8.68 7.66
CA ARG A 289 13.01 -7.72 6.88
C ARG A 289 14.01 -6.91 7.70
N GLY A 290 13.75 -6.73 8.99
CA GLY A 290 14.46 -5.78 9.84
C GLY A 290 14.02 -4.31 9.62
N PRO A 291 14.20 -3.43 10.61
CA PRO A 291 13.66 -2.06 10.60
C PRO A 291 14.26 -1.12 9.54
N GLY A 292 15.47 -1.38 9.03
CA GLY A 292 16.16 -0.49 8.08
C GLY A 292 15.59 -0.48 6.65
N ASN A 293 14.92 -1.54 6.20
CA ASN A 293 14.56 -1.71 4.78
C ASN A 293 13.14 -1.26 4.41
N MET A 294 12.30 -0.90 5.39
CA MET A 294 10.86 -0.66 5.18
C MET A 294 10.49 0.72 4.60
N PHE A 295 11.28 1.76 4.87
CA PHE A 295 10.95 3.15 4.52
C PHE A 295 12.05 3.89 3.75
N GLY A 296 12.93 3.15 3.06
CA GLY A 296 14.02 3.77 2.30
C GLY A 296 15.11 4.37 3.20
N ALA A 297 15.27 3.87 4.43
CA ALA A 297 16.34 4.32 5.34
C ALA A 297 17.76 3.95 4.85
N GLU A 298 17.90 3.19 3.77
CA GLU A 298 19.17 3.12 3.03
C GLU A 298 19.54 4.46 2.37
N GLN A 299 18.57 5.36 2.09
CA GLN A 299 18.85 6.69 1.55
C GLN A 299 19.04 7.77 2.62
N SER A 300 18.51 7.59 3.83
CA SER A 300 18.75 8.46 4.98
C SER A 300 19.55 7.69 6.02
N GLY A 301 20.88 7.73 5.93
CA GLY A 301 21.80 7.02 6.84
C GLY A 301 21.73 7.42 8.33
N ASP A 302 20.66 8.08 8.78
CA ASP A 302 20.60 8.84 10.02
C ASP A 302 20.05 8.07 11.23
N LEU A 303 19.40 6.91 11.04
CA LEU A 303 18.81 6.13 12.14
C LEU A 303 19.34 4.69 12.22
N GLN A 304 20.66 4.52 12.09
CA GLN A 304 21.29 3.28 12.53
C GLN A 304 21.41 3.27 14.06
N LEU A 305 20.35 2.83 14.74
CA LEU A 305 20.39 2.61 16.18
C LEU A 305 21.46 1.55 16.49
N ARG A 306 22.59 1.99 17.06
CA ARG A 306 23.73 1.10 17.39
C ARG A 306 23.53 0.30 18.67
N ILE A 307 22.67 0.80 19.56
CA ILE A 307 22.46 0.27 20.91
C ILE A 307 21.01 -0.16 21.11
N ALA A 308 20.07 0.65 20.62
CA ALA A 308 18.64 0.39 20.80
C ALA A 308 18.10 -0.51 19.68
N ASP A 309 17.20 -1.43 20.05
CA ASP A 309 16.45 -2.25 19.11
C ASP A 309 14.97 -1.90 19.24
N MET A 310 14.39 -1.35 18.15
CA MET A 310 12.98 -0.93 18.12
C MET A 310 12.00 -2.06 18.46
N ARG A 311 12.43 -3.32 18.37
CA ARG A 311 11.64 -4.52 18.67
C ARG A 311 11.64 -4.85 20.16
N SER A 312 12.81 -4.90 20.80
CA SER A 312 12.89 -5.21 22.24
C SER A 312 12.50 -4.03 23.11
N ASP A 313 12.77 -2.82 22.63
CA ASP A 313 12.70 -1.61 23.44
C ASP A 313 11.37 -0.87 23.25
N PHE A 314 10.35 -1.50 22.67
CA PHE A 314 9.06 -0.88 22.35
C PHE A 314 8.40 -0.19 23.55
N ASP A 315 8.32 -0.88 24.69
CA ASP A 315 7.71 -0.32 25.89
C ASP A 315 8.54 0.84 26.47
N LEU A 316 9.86 0.81 26.28
CA LEU A 316 10.76 1.88 26.70
C LEU A 316 10.59 3.11 25.79
N LEU A 317 10.51 2.90 24.47
CA LEU A 317 10.24 3.97 23.49
C LEU A 317 8.90 4.65 23.75
N LYS A 318 7.86 3.88 24.09
CA LYS A 318 6.55 4.43 24.43
C LYS A 318 6.59 5.33 25.67
N LYS A 319 7.33 4.92 26.71
CA LYS A 319 7.53 5.74 27.91
C LYS A 319 8.31 7.02 27.60
N ALA A 320 9.43 6.89 26.88
CA ALA A 320 10.25 8.02 26.48
C ALA A 320 9.46 9.06 25.66
N ARG A 321 8.59 8.60 24.74
CA ARG A 321 7.68 9.46 23.99
C ARG A 321 6.73 10.22 24.92
N ASN A 322 6.05 9.52 25.82
CA ASN A 322 5.10 10.15 26.74
C ASN A 322 5.79 11.18 27.65
N ASP A 323 6.99 10.87 28.13
CA ASP A 323 7.79 11.81 28.94
C ASP A 323 8.16 13.05 28.13
N ALA A 324 8.57 12.87 26.87
CA ALA A 324 8.90 13.99 25.98
C ALA A 324 7.69 14.91 25.73
N PHE A 325 6.50 14.35 25.42
CA PHE A 325 5.29 15.16 25.24
C PHE A 325 4.92 15.93 26.50
N ARG A 326 4.95 15.28 27.67
CA ARG A 326 4.66 15.95 28.95
C ARG A 326 5.65 17.09 29.23
N ILE A 327 6.94 16.87 28.98
CA ILE A 327 7.98 17.90 29.15
C ILE A 327 7.71 19.11 28.25
N ILE A 328 7.30 18.89 26.99
CA ILE A 328 7.00 19.96 26.04
C ILE A 328 5.69 20.66 26.37
N GLU A 329 4.68 19.97 26.88
CA GLU A 329 3.44 20.58 27.38
C GLU A 329 3.71 21.50 28.58
N ASP A 330 4.54 21.05 29.52
CA ASP A 330 4.87 21.79 30.74
C ASP A 330 5.90 22.93 30.49
N ASP A 331 6.85 22.72 29.59
CA ASP A 331 7.92 23.65 29.25
C ASP A 331 8.25 23.61 27.75
N PRO A 332 7.41 24.25 26.90
CA PRO A 332 7.56 24.22 25.43
C PRO A 332 8.90 24.75 24.93
N SER A 333 9.53 25.62 25.73
CA SER A 333 10.80 26.28 25.40
C SER A 333 12.02 25.61 26.03
N LEU A 334 11.85 24.53 26.80
CA LEU A 334 12.90 23.84 27.55
C LEU A 334 13.78 24.81 28.38
N ASN A 335 13.15 25.82 28.99
CA ASN A 335 13.81 26.87 29.77
C ASN A 335 13.92 26.52 31.26
N SER A 336 13.19 25.52 31.74
CA SER A 336 13.25 25.05 33.12
C SER A 336 14.64 24.53 33.48
N PRO A 337 15.16 24.77 34.70
CA PRO A 337 16.44 24.23 35.16
C PRO A 337 16.53 22.71 35.01
N ASP A 338 15.41 22.00 35.23
CA ASP A 338 15.34 20.53 35.16
C ASP A 338 15.50 20.00 33.73
N ASN A 339 15.07 20.78 32.73
CA ASN A 339 15.13 20.42 31.30
C ASN A 339 16.41 20.88 30.60
N ARG A 340 17.31 21.57 31.32
CA ARG A 340 18.54 22.15 30.75
C ARG A 340 19.40 21.12 30.03
N VAL A 341 19.48 19.90 30.55
CA VAL A 341 20.27 18.81 29.94
C VAL A 341 19.69 18.40 28.59
N ILE A 342 18.37 18.29 28.49
CA ILE A 342 17.67 17.93 27.24
C ILE A 342 17.96 18.98 26.17
N ARG A 343 17.81 20.25 26.52
CA ARG A 343 18.14 21.37 25.62
C ARG A 343 19.59 21.32 25.14
N GLN A 344 20.54 21.12 26.05
CA GLN A 344 21.97 21.03 25.70
C GLN A 344 22.29 19.85 24.78
N VAL A 345 21.59 18.71 24.94
CA VAL A 345 21.74 17.56 24.05
C VAL A 345 21.18 17.87 22.67
N LEU A 346 19.99 18.47 22.58
CA LEU A 346 19.39 18.88 21.31
C LEU A 346 20.26 19.92 20.57
N ASP A 347 20.84 20.88 21.28
CA ASP A 347 21.73 21.89 20.67
C ASP A 347 23.03 21.28 20.12
N ARG A 348 23.55 20.23 20.77
CA ARG A 348 24.86 19.62 20.43
C ARG A 348 24.77 18.44 19.47
N ALA A 349 23.66 17.73 19.48
CA ALA A 349 23.48 16.46 18.80
C ALA A 349 22.06 16.36 18.24
N ASN A 350 21.60 17.43 17.56
CA ASN A 350 20.30 17.44 16.89
C ASN A 350 20.27 16.34 15.80
N PRO A 351 19.42 15.31 15.92
CA PRO A 351 19.31 14.27 14.91
C PRO A 351 18.60 14.76 13.64
N TYR A 352 18.04 15.98 13.66
CA TYR A 352 17.29 16.61 12.56
C TYR A 352 17.97 17.86 12.02
N SER A 353 19.23 18.14 12.39
CA SER A 353 19.94 19.27 11.81
C SER A 353 20.26 18.96 10.35
N ASP A 354 19.71 19.78 9.45
CA ASP A 354 20.01 19.78 8.02
C ASP A 354 21.54 19.66 7.81
N LYS A 355 21.92 18.60 7.09
CA LYS A 355 23.01 18.68 6.13
C LYS A 355 22.45 18.56 4.74
#